data_AF-A0A0N8JW15-F1
#
_entry.id   AF-A0A0N8JW15-F1
#
_cell.length_a   1.000
_cell.length_b   1.000
_cell.length_c   1.000
_cell.angle_alpha   90.00
_cell.angle_beta   90.00
_cell.angle_gamma   90.00
#
_symmetry.space_group_name_H-M   'P 1'
#
loop_
_entity.id
_entity.type
_entity.pdbx_description
1 polymer ?
#
loop_
_entity_poly.entity_id
_entity_poly.type
_entity_poly.pdbx_seq_one_letter_code
_entity_poly.pdbx_strand_id
1 'polypeptide(L)'
;GKYTTPLAVLMAQSASSSPPGPSCHEKSLGLLAVKFVSLLQEARNGLLDLKRASDNLAVRQKRRIYDITNVLKGVGLIEKKTKNIIYAGYQTKEVLEQVQLLKTHIAELVAKEENLDSHKSWMQQSMKLMDDDPAHNKYLFFFCASIGNNT
;
A
#
# COMPACT_ATOMS: atom_id res chain seq x y z
N GLY A 1 75.33 1.60 -53.23
CA GLY A 1 74.43 2.77 -53.30
C GLY A 1 73.01 2.29 -53.19
N LYS A 2 72.03 2.99 -52.64
CA LYS A 2 71.91 4.29 -51.94
C LYS A 2 70.52 4.22 -51.25
N TYR A 3 70.29 5.13 -50.29
CA TYR A 3 68.99 5.49 -49.67
C TYR A 3 68.48 4.53 -48.57
N THR A 4 68.62 4.83 -47.26
CA THR A 4 67.98 5.87 -46.42
C THR A 4 66.45 5.72 -46.30
N THR A 5 66.01 5.41 -45.07
CA THR A 5 64.68 5.48 -44.41
C THR A 5 63.84 6.74 -44.76
N PRO A 6 62.52 6.86 -44.47
CA PRO A 6 61.87 6.34 -43.24
C PRO A 6 60.34 5.99 -43.30
N LEU A 7 59.81 5.44 -42.19
CA LEU A 7 58.45 5.77 -41.68
C LEU A 7 57.21 5.52 -42.59
N ALA A 8 57.14 4.42 -43.34
CA ALA A 8 55.91 4.06 -44.08
C ALA A 8 55.28 2.70 -43.71
N VAL A 9 55.77 2.02 -42.66
CA VAL A 9 55.14 0.80 -42.14
C VAL A 9 53.86 1.09 -41.33
N LEU A 10 53.45 2.36 -41.19
CA LEU A 10 52.31 2.74 -40.38
C LEU A 10 51.06 3.15 -41.16
N MET A 11 50.78 2.61 -42.36
CA MET A 11 49.49 2.85 -43.02
C MET A 11 49.04 1.65 -43.84
N ALA A 12 48.49 0.63 -43.18
CA ALA A 12 47.55 -0.30 -43.80
C ALA A 12 46.65 -0.96 -42.74
N GLN A 13 45.47 -0.37 -42.58
CA GLN A 13 44.20 -1.07 -42.43
C GLN A 13 43.99 -1.97 -41.20
N SER A 14 43.26 -1.43 -40.23
CA SER A 14 42.07 -2.09 -39.66
C SER A 14 41.18 -1.02 -39.03
N ALA A 15 40.69 -0.10 -39.86
CA ALA A 15 39.54 0.72 -39.53
C ALA A 15 38.31 -0.19 -39.52
N SER A 16 38.04 -0.83 -38.38
CA SER A 16 36.71 -1.33 -38.03
C SER A 16 36.18 -0.53 -36.84
N SER A 17 36.28 0.79 -36.91
CA SER A 17 35.43 1.67 -36.10
C SER A 17 34.04 1.67 -36.74
N SER A 18 33.25 0.63 -36.42
CA SER A 18 31.80 0.76 -36.52
C SER A 18 31.42 2.06 -35.80
N PRO A 19 30.56 2.92 -36.39
CA PRO A 19 30.14 4.12 -35.69
C PRO A 19 29.56 3.69 -34.33
N PRO A 20 29.80 4.44 -33.23
CA PRO A 20 29.03 4.24 -32.02
C PRO A 20 27.59 4.59 -32.36
N GLY A 21 26.85 3.58 -32.81
CA GLY A 21 25.42 3.69 -33.07
C GLY A 21 24.74 4.18 -31.80
N PRO A 22 23.60 4.88 -31.92
CA PRO A 22 22.97 5.60 -30.82
C PRO A 22 22.86 4.69 -29.59
N SER A 23 23.68 5.05 -28.60
CA SER A 23 23.67 4.66 -27.19
C SER A 23 22.78 3.46 -26.84
N CYS A 24 23.38 2.27 -26.78
CA CYS A 24 22.76 1.05 -26.24
C CYS A 24 22.15 1.26 -24.82
N HIS A 25 22.60 2.29 -24.08
CA HIS A 25 22.12 2.62 -22.74
C HIS A 25 20.65 3.05 -22.69
N GLU A 26 20.13 3.72 -23.73
CA GLU A 26 18.76 4.26 -23.72
C GLU A 26 17.67 3.18 -23.77
N LYS A 27 18.02 1.96 -24.16
CA LYS A 27 17.10 0.80 -24.24
C LYS A 27 17.44 -0.31 -23.26
N SER A 28 18.35 -0.02 -22.31
CA SER A 28 18.80 -1.01 -21.33
C SER A 28 17.67 -1.45 -20.42
N LEU A 29 17.71 -2.72 -19.98
CA LEU A 29 16.75 -3.24 -19.01
C LEU A 29 16.81 -2.46 -17.69
N GLY A 30 18.01 -2.00 -17.29
CA GLY A 30 18.21 -1.19 -16.09
C GLY A 30 17.46 0.13 -16.14
N LEU A 31 17.53 0.88 -17.26
CA LEU A 31 16.78 2.12 -17.41
C LEU A 31 15.26 1.89 -17.39
N LEU A 32 14.80 0.81 -18.03
CA LEU A 32 13.39 0.41 -17.99
C LEU A 32 12.97 0.04 -16.56
N ALA A 33 13.80 -0.68 -15.81
CA ALA A 33 13.52 -1.04 -14.43
C ALA A 33 13.40 0.20 -13.53
N VAL A 34 14.29 1.19 -13.68
CA VAL A 34 14.21 2.45 -12.92
C VAL A 34 12.90 3.18 -13.21
N LYS A 35 12.54 3.36 -14.49
CA LYS A 35 11.27 3.98 -14.87
C LYS A 35 10.06 3.20 -14.37
N PHE A 36 10.12 1.86 -14.40
CA PHE A 36 9.06 1.00 -13.88
C PHE A 36 8.85 1.21 -12.37
N VAL A 37 9.95 1.30 -11.61
CA VAL A 37 9.90 1.54 -10.16
C VAL A 37 9.37 2.93 -9.85
N SER A 38 9.74 3.96 -10.63
CA SER A 38 9.16 5.31 -10.47
C SER A 38 7.63 5.29 -10.64
N LEU A 39 7.11 4.61 -11.68
CA LEU A 39 5.67 4.47 -11.87
C LEU A 39 4.99 3.69 -10.73
N LEU A 40 5.68 2.71 -10.15
CA LEU A 40 5.20 1.95 -9.00
C LEU A 40 5.14 2.82 -7.74
N GLN A 41 6.09 3.73 -7.54
CA GLN A 41 6.12 4.68 -6.44
C GLN A 41 5.06 5.78 -6.57
N GLU A 42 4.78 6.23 -7.80
CA GLU A 42 3.71 7.20 -8.10
C GLU A 42 2.31 6.61 -7.87
N ALA A 43 2.17 5.28 -7.94
CA ALA A 43 0.91 4.61 -7.70
C ALA A 43 0.53 4.65 -6.21
N ARG A 44 -0.27 5.65 -5.82
CA ARG A 44 -0.71 5.93 -4.43
C ARG A 44 -1.25 4.73 -3.64
N ASN A 45 -1.82 3.73 -4.31
CA ASN A 45 -2.41 2.55 -3.67
C ASN A 45 -1.53 1.29 -3.80
N GLY A 46 -0.29 1.44 -4.28
CA GLY A 46 0.59 0.33 -4.63
C GLY A 46 0.08 -0.49 -5.82
N LEU A 47 -0.98 -0.06 -6.52
CA LEU A 47 -1.55 -0.77 -7.66
C LEU A 47 -1.08 -0.15 -8.97
N LEU A 48 -0.34 -0.92 -9.77
CA LEU A 48 0.14 -0.48 -11.07
C LEU A 48 -0.55 -1.25 -12.20
N ASP A 49 -1.11 -0.52 -13.17
CA ASP A 49 -1.63 -1.07 -14.42
C ASP A 49 -0.49 -1.27 -15.43
N LEU A 50 -0.23 -2.52 -15.77
CA LEU A 50 0.80 -2.95 -16.72
C LEU A 50 0.57 -2.41 -18.13
N LYS A 51 -0.68 -2.16 -18.55
CA LYS A 51 -0.95 -1.55 -19.86
C LYS A 51 -0.45 -0.12 -19.89
N ARG A 52 -0.88 0.69 -18.91
CA ARG A 52 -0.44 2.08 -18.77
C ARG A 52 1.07 2.19 -18.57
N ALA A 53 1.65 1.28 -17.78
CA ALA A 53 3.10 1.23 -17.62
C ALA A 53 3.80 0.89 -18.94
N SER A 54 3.30 -0.08 -19.71
CA SER A 54 3.87 -0.43 -21.02
C SER A 54 3.91 0.76 -21.98
N ASP A 55 2.86 1.59 -21.97
CA ASP A 55 2.79 2.79 -22.81
C ASP A 55 3.79 3.86 -22.36
N ASN A 56 3.92 4.08 -21.04
CA ASN A 56 4.85 5.06 -20.46
C ASN A 56 6.32 4.67 -20.59
N LEU A 57 6.64 3.37 -20.49
CA LEU A 57 8.01 2.89 -20.67
C LEU A 57 8.44 2.90 -22.16
N ALA A 58 7.57 3.32 -23.10
CA ALA A 58 7.82 3.35 -24.54
C ALA A 58 8.38 2.03 -25.10
N VAL A 59 8.08 0.91 -24.43
CA VAL A 59 8.62 -0.38 -24.79
C VAL A 59 7.81 -0.93 -25.95
N ARG A 60 8.33 -0.79 -27.17
CA ARG A 60 7.74 -1.42 -28.37
C ARG A 60 7.59 -2.94 -28.25
N GLN A 61 8.23 -3.58 -27.26
CA GLN A 61 8.23 -5.02 -27.03
C GLN A 61 7.74 -5.37 -25.62
N LYS A 62 6.56 -5.99 -25.52
CA LYS A 62 5.98 -6.50 -24.26
C LYS A 62 6.91 -7.45 -23.48
N ARG A 63 7.97 -7.97 -24.10
CA ARG A 63 8.95 -8.88 -23.48
C ARG A 63 9.66 -8.30 -22.26
N ARG A 64 10.00 -7.00 -22.23
CA ARG A 64 10.81 -6.42 -21.13
C ARG A 64 10.03 -6.22 -19.83
N ILE A 65 8.70 -6.02 -19.93
CA ILE A 65 7.82 -5.96 -18.75
C ILE A 65 7.87 -7.28 -17.98
N TYR A 66 7.93 -8.42 -18.69
CA TYR A 66 8.05 -9.73 -18.05
C TYR A 66 9.41 -9.93 -17.39
N ASP A 67 10.50 -9.46 -18.00
CA ASP A 67 11.83 -9.53 -17.35
C ASP A 67 11.81 -8.80 -16.01
N ILE A 68 11.35 -7.55 -15.99
CA ILE A 68 11.29 -6.73 -14.77
C ILE A 68 10.33 -7.34 -13.76
N THR A 69 9.11 -7.68 -14.18
CA THR A 69 8.10 -8.20 -13.26
C THR A 69 8.43 -9.59 -12.73
N ASN A 70 9.11 -10.45 -13.47
CA ASN A 70 9.51 -11.77 -12.96
C ASN A 70 10.61 -11.65 -11.90
N VAL A 71 11.58 -10.76 -12.09
CA VAL A 71 12.59 -10.49 -11.07
C VAL A 71 11.94 -9.91 -9.82
N LEU A 72 11.11 -8.87 -9.96
CA LEU A 72 10.44 -8.25 -8.81
C LEU A 72 9.46 -9.20 -8.10
N LYS A 73 8.81 -10.13 -8.82
CA LYS A 73 8.01 -11.20 -8.21
C LYS A 73 8.87 -12.23 -7.51
N GLY A 74 9.99 -12.63 -8.12
CA GLY A 74 10.93 -13.58 -7.53
C GLY A 74 11.55 -13.09 -6.22
N VAL A 75 11.76 -11.77 -6.11
CA VAL A 75 12.19 -11.11 -4.86
C VAL A 75 11.02 -10.85 -3.90
N GLY A 76 9.77 -10.95 -4.35
CA GLY A 76 8.58 -10.68 -3.52
C GLY A 76 8.24 -9.20 -3.34
N LEU A 77 8.81 -8.31 -4.15
CA LEU A 77 8.51 -6.86 -4.09
C LEU A 77 7.19 -6.51 -4.77
N ILE A 78 6.68 -7.38 -5.65
CA ILE A 78 5.40 -7.20 -6.32
C ILE A 78 4.63 -8.53 -6.40
N GLU A 79 3.30 -8.42 -6.43
CA GLU A 79 2.39 -9.53 -6.61
C GLU A 79 1.41 -9.28 -7.76
N LYS A 80 0.93 -10.35 -8.39
CA LYS A 80 -0.09 -10.25 -9.43
C LYS A 80 -1.48 -10.19 -8.77
N LYS A 81 -2.22 -9.10 -8.98
CA LYS A 81 -3.64 -9.03 -8.58
C LYS A 81 -4.55 -9.52 -9.70
N THR A 82 -4.36 -9.02 -10.92
CA THR A 82 -5.11 -9.45 -12.11
C THR A 82 -4.18 -9.59 -13.31
N LYS A 83 -4.73 -9.93 -14.50
CA LYS A 83 -3.92 -10.06 -15.73
C LYS A 83 -3.12 -8.78 -16.04
N ASN A 84 -3.68 -7.60 -15.77
CA ASN A 84 -3.06 -6.31 -16.08
C ASN A 84 -2.69 -5.50 -14.83
N ILE A 85 -3.09 -5.91 -13.62
CA ILE A 85 -2.81 -5.14 -12.40
C ILE A 85 -1.84 -5.92 -11.51
N ILE A 86 -0.77 -5.23 -11.10
CA ILE A 86 0.16 -5.71 -10.08
C ILE A 86 0.06 -4.84 -8.83
N TYR A 87 0.41 -5.41 -7.69
CA TYR A 87 0.47 -4.74 -6.41
C TYR A 87 1.91 -4.70 -5.90
N ALA A 88 2.37 -3.54 -5.43
CA ALA A 88 3.61 -3.38 -4.70
C ALA A 88 3.49 -4.09 -3.34
N GLY A 89 4.16 -5.22 -3.19
CA GLY A 89 4.13 -6.06 -1.99
C GLY A 89 5.02 -5.54 -0.86
N TYR A 90 5.85 -4.51 -1.11
CA TYR A 90 6.62 -3.86 -0.04
C TYR A 90 5.69 -2.98 0.81
N GLN A 91 5.07 -3.56 1.84
CA GLN A 91 4.64 -2.76 2.96
C GLN A 91 5.91 -2.28 3.66
N THR A 92 6.15 -0.96 3.67
CA THR A 92 7.25 -0.40 4.48
C THR A 92 7.04 -0.82 5.93
N LYS A 93 8.12 -1.05 6.69
CA LYS A 93 8.02 -1.40 8.12
C LYS A 93 7.09 -0.46 8.87
N GLU A 94 7.14 0.83 8.53
CA GLU A 94 6.27 1.87 9.06
C GLU A 94 4.77 1.61 8.81
N VAL A 95 4.39 1.19 7.59
CA VAL A 95 2.99 0.85 7.28
C VAL A 95 2.56 -0.40 8.05
N LEU A 96 3.43 -1.39 8.18
CA LEU A 96 3.14 -2.59 8.96
C LEU A 96 2.95 -2.28 10.45
N GLU A 97 3.80 -1.44 11.03
CA GLU A 97 3.73 -0.96 12.41
C GLU A 97 2.45 -0.15 12.65
N GLN A 98 2.08 0.76 11.74
CA GLN A 98 0.82 1.50 11.80
C GLN A 98 -0.39 0.57 11.74
N VAL A 99 -0.38 -0.45 10.87
CA VAL A 99 -1.46 -1.44 10.80
C VAL A 99 -1.57 -2.24 12.10
N GLN A 100 -0.44 -2.60 12.72
CA GLN A 100 -0.44 -3.28 14.02
C GLN A 100 -1.02 -2.38 15.11
N LEU A 101 -0.59 -1.11 15.18
CA LEU A 101 -1.11 -0.13 16.13
C LEU A 101 -2.62 0.13 15.95
N LEU A 102 -3.08 0.25 14.71
CA LEU A 102 -4.50 0.43 14.42
C LEU A 102 -5.31 -0.79 14.88
N LYS A 103 -4.79 -2.01 14.70
CA LYS A 103 -5.44 -3.24 15.17
C LYS A 103 -5.54 -3.29 16.69
N THR A 104 -4.49 -2.89 17.42
CA THR A 104 -4.54 -2.84 18.88
C THR A 104 -5.56 -1.81 19.35
N HIS A 105 -5.60 -0.64 18.72
CA HIS A 105 -6.56 0.41 19.07
C HIS A 105 -8.02 -0.01 18.82
N ILE A 106 -8.28 -0.75 17.73
CA ILE A 106 -9.60 -1.33 17.48
C ILE A 106 -9.99 -2.31 18.60
N ALA A 107 -9.07 -3.19 19.01
CA ALA A 107 -9.34 -4.14 20.09
C ALA A 107 -9.64 -3.45 21.43
N GLU A 108 -8.90 -2.38 21.75
CA GLU A 108 -9.16 -1.55 22.94
C GLU A 108 -10.53 -0.89 22.89
N LEU A 109 -10.91 -0.33 21.74
CA LEU A 109 -12.22 0.31 21.54
C LEU A 109 -13.36 -0.70 21.69
N VAL A 110 -13.20 -1.90 21.14
CA VAL A 110 -14.20 -2.98 21.28
C VAL A 110 -14.37 -3.37 22.75
N ALA A 111 -13.28 -3.59 23.49
CA ALA A 111 -13.37 -3.92 24.92
C ALA A 111 -14.05 -2.80 25.73
N LYS A 112 -13.81 -1.53 25.35
CA LYS A 112 -14.48 -0.40 25.98
C LYS A 112 -15.98 -0.37 25.67
N GLU A 113 -16.36 -0.67 24.44
CA GLU A 113 -17.76 -0.77 24.02
C GLU A 113 -18.49 -1.87 24.80
N GLU A 114 -17.90 -3.06 24.92
CA GLU A 114 -18.45 -4.18 25.72
C GLU A 114 -18.66 -3.81 27.20
N ASN A 115 -17.72 -3.07 27.78
CA ASN A 115 -17.84 -2.58 29.15
C ASN A 115 -18.98 -1.55 29.29
N LEU A 116 -19.12 -0.65 28.32
CA LEU A 116 -20.21 0.33 28.31
C LEU A 116 -21.57 -0.34 28.13
N ASP A 117 -21.67 -1.33 27.26
CA ASP A 117 -22.89 -2.12 27.08
C ASP A 117 -23.25 -2.92 28.34
N SER A 118 -22.26 -3.43 29.05
CA SER A 118 -22.47 -4.10 30.35
C SER A 118 -23.04 -3.15 31.40
N HIS A 119 -22.47 -1.95 31.54
CA HIS A 119 -23.01 -0.93 32.46
C HIS A 119 -24.42 -0.48 32.07
N LYS A 120 -24.66 -0.26 30.78
CA LYS A 120 -25.98 0.10 30.27
C LYS A 120 -27.02 -0.97 30.61
N SER A 121 -26.69 -2.24 30.36
CA SER A 121 -27.57 -3.36 30.70
C SER A 121 -27.83 -3.44 32.20
N TRP A 122 -26.79 -3.27 33.03
CA TRP A 122 -26.93 -3.26 34.49
C TRP A 122 -27.84 -2.14 34.98
N MET A 123 -27.66 -0.91 34.48
CA MET A 123 -28.52 0.21 34.84
C MET A 123 -29.97 -0.01 34.41
N GLN A 124 -30.20 -0.51 33.19
CA GLN A 124 -31.54 -0.82 32.69
C GLN A 124 -32.23 -1.88 33.55
N GLN A 125 -31.50 -2.92 33.95
CA GLN A 125 -32.03 -3.97 34.83
C GLN A 125 -32.32 -3.43 36.24
N SER A 126 -31.42 -2.62 36.80
CA SER A 126 -31.62 -1.98 38.10
C SER A 126 -32.86 -1.06 38.09
N MET A 127 -33.01 -0.23 37.05
CA MET A 127 -34.18 0.62 36.88
C MET A 127 -35.47 -0.21 36.81
N LYS A 128 -35.46 -1.30 36.05
CA LYS A 128 -36.61 -2.20 35.95
C LYS A 128 -36.98 -2.81 37.31
N LEU A 129 -35.99 -3.28 38.08
CA LEU A 129 -36.22 -3.84 39.42
C LEU A 129 -36.77 -2.80 40.41
N MET A 130 -36.41 -1.52 40.25
CA MET A 130 -36.98 -0.43 41.05
C MET A 130 -38.42 -0.10 40.66
N ASP A 131 -38.78 -0.22 39.38
CA ASP A 131 -40.15 -0.01 38.87
C ASP A 131 -41.08 -1.17 39.24
N ASP A 132 -40.55 -2.39 39.29
CA ASP A 132 -41.27 -3.61 39.67
C ASP A 132 -41.49 -3.76 41.19
N ASP A 133 -40.95 -2.86 42.05
CA ASP A 133 -41.21 -2.88 43.50
C ASP A 133 -42.60 -2.25 43.81
N PRO A 134 -43.59 -3.06 44.25
CA PRO A 134 -44.93 -2.56 44.56
C PRO A 134 -44.95 -1.57 45.73
N ALA A 135 -43.90 -1.52 46.56
CA ALA A 135 -43.76 -0.51 47.60
C ALA A 135 -43.33 0.84 47.00
N HIS A 136 -42.43 0.86 46.01
CA HIS A 136 -41.97 2.08 45.34
C HIS A 136 -43.12 2.81 44.63
N ASN A 137 -43.98 2.06 43.94
CA ASN A 137 -45.17 2.60 43.29
C ASN A 137 -46.22 3.10 44.31
N LYS A 138 -46.32 2.46 45.47
CA LYS A 138 -47.17 2.91 46.59
C LYS A 138 -46.67 4.23 47.18
N TYR A 139 -45.37 4.38 47.43
CA TYR A 139 -44.79 5.62 47.95
C TYR A 139 -44.89 6.78 46.94
N LEU A 140 -44.74 6.51 45.64
CA LEU A 140 -44.91 7.52 44.58
C LEU A 140 -46.38 8.01 44.50
N PHE A 141 -47.35 7.10 44.60
CA PHE A 141 -48.77 7.45 44.65
C PHE A 141 -49.12 8.29 45.89
N PHE A 142 -48.61 7.91 47.07
CA PHE A 142 -48.84 8.70 48.30
C PHE A 142 -48.15 10.06 48.28
N PHE A 143 -46.93 10.16 47.75
CA PHE A 143 -46.21 11.42 47.62
C PHE A 143 -46.91 12.38 46.65
N CYS A 144 -47.37 11.89 45.49
CA CYS A 144 -48.13 12.69 44.53
C CYS A 144 -49.50 13.11 45.07
N ALA A 145 -50.20 12.20 45.77
CA ALA A 145 -51.48 12.51 46.41
C ALA A 145 -51.34 13.53 47.56
N SER A 146 -50.26 13.51 48.34
CA SER A 146 -50.02 14.51 49.40
C SER A 146 -49.66 15.90 48.87
N ILE A 147 -49.03 16.01 47.70
CA ILE A 147 -48.71 17.31 47.08
C ILE A 147 -49.96 17.94 46.42
N GLY A 148 -50.87 17.13 45.86
CA GLY A 148 -52.11 17.61 45.24
C GLY A 148 -53.23 18.04 46.19
N ASN A 149 -53.09 17.81 47.50
CA ASN A 149 -54.10 18.14 48.52
C ASN A 149 -53.72 19.34 49.41
N ASN A 150 -52.66 20.08 49.08
CA ASN A 150 -52.18 21.26 49.83
C ASN A 150 -52.19 22.57 49.02
N THR A 151 -53.04 22.64 48.00
CA THR A 151 -53.43 23.87 47.27
C THR A 151 -54.93 23.90 47.14
#